data_AF-A0A1H1LRK6-F1
#
_entry.id   AF-A0A1H1LRK6-F1
#
_cell.length_a   1.000
_cell.length_b   1.000
_cell.length_c   1.000
_cell.angle_alpha   90.00
_cell.angle_beta   90.00
_cell.angle_gamma   90.00
#
_symmetry.space_group_name_H-M   'P 1'
#
loop_
_entity.id
_entity.type
_entity.pdbx_description
1 polymer ?
#
loop_
_entity_poly.entity_id
_entity_poly.type
_entity_poly.pdbx_seq_one_letter_code
_entity_poly.pdbx_strand_id
1 'polypeptide(L)' 'MSLIEPPIKVEVGRITITTGFDADGDILFDVGVEGNIPYVQALGLLEAAKHSLDELSEDDD' A
#
# COMPACT_ATOMS: atom_id res chain seq x y z
N MET A 1 34.66 -15.96 -19.24
CA MET A 1 33.98 -14.70 -18.85
C MET A 1 32.54 -15.07 -18.54
N SER A 2 32.14 -15.01 -17.26
CA SER A 2 30.74 -15.25 -16.88
C SER A 2 30.01 -13.91 -16.98
N LEU A 3 29.02 -13.80 -17.87
CA LEU A 3 28.08 -12.69 -17.86
C LEU A 3 27.07 -12.97 -16.75
N ILE A 4 27.17 -12.25 -15.65
CA ILE A 4 26.09 -12.22 -14.66
C ILE A 4 25.10 -11.18 -15.17
N GLU A 5 23.93 -11.63 -15.62
CA GLU A 5 22.84 -10.72 -15.99
C GLU A 5 22.38 -9.94 -14.74
N PRO A 6 22.06 -8.65 -14.88
CA PRO A 6 21.55 -7.87 -13.77
C PRO A 6 20.22 -8.47 -13.27
N PRO A 7 19.96 -8.41 -11.95
CA PRO A 7 18.74 -8.97 -11.40
C PRO A 7 17.50 -8.30 -12.01
N ILE A 8 16.57 -9.12 -12.48
CA ILE A 8 15.26 -8.67 -12.97
C ILE A 8 14.37 -8.42 -11.75
N LYS A 9 13.88 -7.19 -11.60
CA LYS A 9 12.84 -6.89 -10.62
C LYS A 9 11.52 -7.44 -11.15
N VAL A 10 10.92 -8.35 -10.40
CA VAL A 10 9.58 -8.89 -10.68
C VAL A 10 8.63 -8.31 -9.65
N GLU A 11 7.61 -7.60 -10.11
CA GLU A 11 6.51 -7.13 -9.26
C GLU A 11 5.53 -8.30 -9.04
N VAL A 12 5.44 -8.76 -7.80
CA VAL A 12 4.57 -9.90 -7.41
C VAL A 12 3.12 -9.48 -7.12
N GLY A 13 2.90 -8.19 -6.92
CA GLY A 13 1.59 -7.58 -6.75
C GLY A 13 1.68 -6.19 -6.14
N ARG A 14 0.53 -5.53 -6.06
CA ARG A 14 0.37 -4.17 -5.57
C ARG A 14 -0.88 -4.05 -4.69
N ILE A 15 -0.75 -3.29 -3.60
CA ILE A 15 -1.90 -2.84 -2.81
C ILE A 15 -2.05 -1.34 -3.04
N THR A 16 -3.25 -0.90 -3.38
CA THR A 16 -3.61 0.51 -3.50
C THR A 16 -4.62 0.83 -2.42
N ILE A 17 -4.31 1.82 -1.58
CA ILE A 17 -5.25 2.36 -0.59
C ILE A 17 -5.67 3.73 -1.08
N THR A 18 -6.97 3.91 -1.29
CA THR A 18 -7.56 5.19 -1.66
C THR A 18 -8.36 5.70 -0.49
N THR A 19 -8.03 6.91 -0.04
CA THR A 19 -8.78 7.64 0.97
C THR A 19 -9.60 8.74 0.32
N GLY A 20 -10.80 8.96 0.83
CA GLY A 20 -11.69 10.02 0.39
C GLY A 20 -12.76 10.31 1.43
N PHE A 21 -13.68 11.19 1.07
CA PHE A 21 -14.86 11.49 1.88
C PHE A 21 -16.11 11.15 1.07
N ASP A 22 -17.13 10.60 1.73
CA ASP A 22 -18.45 10.48 1.12
C ASP A 22 -19.20 11.82 1.11
N ALA A 23 -20.46 11.78 0.67
CA ALA A 23 -21.29 12.99 0.59
C ALA A 23 -21.64 13.59 1.95
N ASP A 24 -21.57 12.78 3.02
CA ASP A 24 -21.88 13.18 4.39
C ASP A 24 -20.61 13.62 5.15
N GLY A 25 -19.44 13.51 4.52
CA GLY A 25 -18.15 13.87 5.10
C GLY A 25 -17.50 12.73 5.89
N ASP A 26 -18.04 11.51 5.82
CA ASP A 26 -17.43 10.34 6.43
C ASP A 26 -16.24 9.86 5.61
N ILE A 27 -15.17 9.42 6.29
CA ILE A 27 -13.96 8.92 5.62
C ILE A 27 -14.25 7.57 4.98
N LEU A 28 -13.98 7.47 3.68
CA LEU A 28 -14.03 6.22 2.94
C LEU A 28 -12.62 5.69 2.69
N PHE A 29 -12.46 4.40 2.93
CA PHE A 29 -11.27 3.63 2.60
C PHE A 29 -11.61 2.60 1.54
N ASP A 30 -10.99 2.69 0.37
CA ASP A 30 -11.03 1.65 -0.65
C ASP A 30 -9.66 0.97 -0.75
N VAL A 31 -9.66 -0.36 -0.77
CA VAL A 31 -8.43 -1.17 -0.80
C VAL A 31 -8.47 -2.09 -2.02
N GLY A 32 -7.72 -1.71 -3.04
CA GLY A 32 -7.49 -2.52 -4.23
C GLY A 32 -6.26 -3.41 -4.07
N VAL A 33 -6.40 -4.69 -4.40
CA VAL A 33 -5.27 -5.65 -4.41
C VAL A 33 -5.15 -6.27 -5.80
N GLU A 34 -3.97 -6.12 -6.40
CA GLU A 34 -3.62 -6.69 -7.70
C GLU A 34 -2.44 -7.66 -7.56
N GLY A 35 -2.47 -8.78 -8.28
CA GLY A 35 -1.45 -9.81 -8.22
C GLY A 35 -1.63 -10.80 -7.07
N ASN A 36 -0.60 -11.60 -6.80
CA ASN A 36 -0.65 -12.68 -5.82
C ASN A 36 0.27 -12.37 -4.64
N ILE A 37 -0.20 -11.49 -3.77
CA ILE A 37 0.56 -11.02 -2.62
C ILE A 37 0.35 -12.00 -1.46
N PRO A 38 1.43 -12.59 -0.89
CA PRO A 38 1.31 -13.39 0.31
C PRO A 38 0.67 -12.61 1.45
N TYR A 39 -0.24 -13.26 2.19
CA TYR A 39 -1.01 -12.63 3.27
C TYR A 39 -0.16 -11.83 4.27
N VAL A 40 1.00 -12.35 4.66
CA VAL A 40 1.91 -11.68 5.61
C VAL A 40 2.50 -10.38 5.01
N GLN A 41 2.81 -10.38 3.71
CA GLN A 41 3.30 -9.17 3.04
C GLN A 41 2.16 -8.14 2.91
N ALA A 42 0.95 -8.59 2.58
CA ALA A 42 -0.21 -7.71 2.51
C ALA A 42 -0.49 -7.03 3.86
N LEU A 43 -0.44 -7.78 4.96
CA LEU A 43 -0.58 -7.23 6.32
C LEU A 43 0.50 -6.18 6.63
N GLY A 44 1.77 -6.47 6.32
CA GLY A 44 2.86 -5.53 6.56
C GLY A 44 2.70 -4.22 5.78
N LEU A 45 2.24 -4.30 4.52
CA LEU A 45 1.97 -3.14 3.68
C LEU A 45 0.79 -2.31 4.21
N LEU A 46 -0.28 -2.96 4.67
CA LEU A 46 -1.43 -2.26 5.26
C LEU A 46 -1.07 -1.57 6.58
N GLU A 47 -0.28 -2.23 7.44
CA GLU A 47 0.16 -1.62 8.72
C GLU A 47 1.07 -0.41 8.48
N ALA A 48 2.00 -0.51 7.51
CA ALA A 48 2.84 0.62 7.13
C ALA A 48 2.02 1.80 6.58
N ALA A 49 0.99 1.52 5.77
CA ALA A 49 0.14 2.57 5.23
C ALA A 49 -0.74 3.23 6.30
N LYS A 50 -1.22 2.46 7.29
CA LYS A 50 -1.92 3.00 8.47
C LYS A 50 -1.04 4.01 9.22
N HIS A 51 0.22 3.67 9.48
CA HIS A 51 1.16 4.57 10.15
C HIS A 51 1.33 5.91 9.40
N SER A 52 1.44 5.86 8.08
CA SER A 52 1.54 7.10 7.27
C SER A 52 0.26 7.94 7.27
N LEU A 53 -0.91 7.32 7.44
CA LEU A 53 -2.18 8.04 7.56
C LEU A 53 -2.35 8.68 8.94
N ASP A 54 -1.92 8.01 9.99
CA ASP A 54 -1.92 8.56 11.35
C ASP A 54 -1.03 9.80 11.42
N GLU A 55 0.19 9.75 10.87
CA GLU A 55 1.10 10.91 10.77
C GLU A 55 0.49 12.10 10.00
N LEU A 56 -0.26 11.83 8.92
CA LEU A 56 -0.93 12.86 8.12
C LEU A 56 -2.08 13.54 8.88
N SER A 57 -2.67 12.87 9.87
CA SER A 57 -3.78 13.40 10.67
C SER A 57 -3.32 14.20 11.90
N GLU A 58 -2.07 14.03 12.33
CA GLU A 58 -1.50 14.74 13.48
C GLU A 58 -0.97 16.14 13.13
N ASP A 59 -0.80 16.47 11.84
CA ASP A 59 -0.33 17.79 11.36
C ASP A 59 -1.45 18.87 11.30
N ASP A 60 -2.71 18.52 11.57
CA ASP A 60 -3.89 19.42 11.50
C ASP A 60 -4.37 19.98 12.86
N ASP A 61 -3.64 19.77 13.98
CA ASP A 61 -3.91 20.31 15.33
C ASP A 61 -2.94 21.44 15.77
#